data_AF-A0A524DFL0-F1
#
_entry.id   AF-A0A524DFL0-F1
#
_cell.length_a   1.000
_cell.length_b   1.000
_cell.length_c   1.000
_cell.angle_alpha   90.00
_cell.angle_beta   90.00
_cell.angle_gamma   90.00
#
_symmetry.space_group_name_H-M   'P 1'
#
loop_
_entity.id
_entity.type
_entity.pdbx_description
1 polymer ?
#
loop_
_entity_poly.entity_id
_entity_poly.type
_entity_poly.pdbx_seq_one_letter_code
_entity_poly.pdbx_strand_id
1 'polypeptide(L)'
;MKPEEFIRQLVEAEDLIKEENYTEALKILSELRKEEQKEDFDPNLTHKLYQLISNAESLLNQSSLIEGLIELAQKNHSIAFKDLSEYFSKHKNINLKPAIIRREIELLILREKIPYKIKQNKLIFE
;
A
#
# COMPACT_ATOMS: atom_id res chain seq x y z
N MET A 1 -18.46 5.72 20.38
CA MET A 1 -19.00 6.37 19.15
C MET A 1 -20.38 5.78 18.84
N LYS A 2 -21.32 6.46 18.15
CA LYS A 2 -22.60 5.81 17.77
C LYS A 2 -22.38 4.78 16.64
N PRO A 3 -23.04 3.60 16.65
CA PRO A 3 -22.87 2.58 15.61
C PRO A 3 -23.12 3.09 14.18
N GLU A 4 -24.10 3.98 13.99
CA GLU A 4 -24.41 4.55 12.68
C GLU A 4 -23.27 5.45 12.17
N GLU A 5 -22.62 6.17 13.09
CA GLU A 5 -21.47 7.02 12.77
C GLU A 5 -20.24 6.18 12.40
N PHE A 6 -20.03 5.07 13.10
CA PHE A 6 -18.97 4.11 12.79
C PHE A 6 -19.15 3.54 11.38
N ILE A 7 -20.37 3.08 11.04
CA ILE A 7 -20.68 2.52 9.72
C ILE A 7 -20.49 3.59 8.63
N ARG A 8 -20.93 4.82 8.87
CA ARG A 8 -20.78 5.93 7.91
C ARG A 8 -19.32 6.19 7.58
N GLN A 9 -18.47 6.30 8.60
CA GLN A 9 -17.02 6.52 8.42
C GLN A 9 -16.33 5.30 7.77
N LEU A 10 -16.80 4.08 8.04
CA LEU A 10 -16.28 2.88 7.39
C LEU A 10 -16.56 2.89 5.88
N VAL A 11 -17.75 3.33 5.48
CA VAL A 11 -18.13 3.51 4.06
C VAL A 11 -17.31 4.63 3.42
N GLU A 12 -17.15 5.76 4.11
CA GLU A 12 -16.31 6.88 3.64
C GLU A 12 -14.87 6.43 3.38
N ALA A 13 -14.28 5.67 4.30
CA ALA A 13 -12.94 5.10 4.10
C ALA A 13 -12.87 4.13 2.91
N GLU A 14 -13.92 3.33 2.70
CA GLU A 14 -14.01 2.42 1.55
C GLU A 14 -14.07 3.18 0.22
N ASP A 15 -14.82 4.28 0.17
CA ASP A 15 -14.91 5.12 -1.02
C ASP A 15 -13.60 5.85 -1.30
N LEU A 16 -12.91 6.37 -0.27
CA LEU A 16 -11.57 6.93 -0.40
C LEU A 16 -10.55 5.91 -0.95
N ILE A 17 -10.65 4.63 -0.56
CA ILE A 17 -9.80 3.57 -1.12
C ILE A 17 -10.08 3.36 -2.62
N LYS A 18 -11.35 3.40 -3.05
CA LYS A 18 -11.73 3.29 -4.47
C LYS A 18 -11.21 4.47 -5.29
N GLU A 19 -11.13 5.64 -4.68
CA GLU A 19 -10.57 6.87 -5.26
C GLU A 19 -9.04 6.95 -5.15
N GLU A 20 -8.38 5.88 -4.69
CA GLU A 20 -6.94 5.78 -4.47
C GLU A 20 -6.38 6.77 -3.41
N ASN A 21 -7.24 7.37 -2.59
CA ASN A 21 -6.85 8.26 -1.49
C ASN A 21 -6.55 7.49 -0.20
N TYR A 22 -5.54 6.62 -0.26
CA TYR A 22 -5.21 5.66 0.80
C TYR A 22 -4.77 6.31 2.11
N THR A 23 -4.05 7.43 2.05
CA THR A 23 -3.59 8.14 3.24
C THR A 23 -4.75 8.68 4.05
N GLU A 24 -5.75 9.28 3.39
CA GLU A 24 -6.92 9.81 4.09
C GLU A 24 -7.81 8.68 4.61
N ALA A 25 -8.00 7.62 3.81
CA ALA A 25 -8.70 6.40 4.26
C ALA A 25 -8.07 5.82 5.53
N LEU A 26 -6.73 5.71 5.59
CA LEU A 26 -6.02 5.18 6.74
C LEU A 26 -6.16 6.05 8.00
N LYS A 27 -6.30 7.37 7.86
CA LYS A 27 -6.58 8.25 9.01
C LYS A 27 -7.94 7.91 9.62
N ILE A 28 -8.98 7.82 8.78
CA ILE A 28 -10.34 7.45 9.23
C ILE A 28 -10.33 6.08 9.89
N LEU A 29 -9.74 5.07 9.24
CA LEU A 29 -9.68 3.70 9.76
C LEU A 29 -8.89 3.61 11.08
N SER A 30 -7.85 4.44 11.25
CA SER A 30 -7.08 4.49 12.49
C SER A 30 -7.89 5.05 13.65
N GLU A 31 -8.74 6.06 13.41
CA GLU A 31 -9.65 6.58 14.43
C GLU A 31 -10.74 5.55 14.77
N LEU A 32 -11.32 4.88 13.76
CA LEU A 32 -12.29 3.81 13.98
C LEU A 32 -11.70 2.66 14.81
N ARG A 33 -10.44 2.30 14.59
CA ARG A 33 -9.74 1.29 15.39
C ARG A 33 -9.58 1.71 16.86
N LYS A 34 -9.35 2.99 17.14
CA LYS A 34 -9.27 3.48 18.53
C LYS A 34 -10.63 3.45 19.21
N GLU A 35 -11.70 3.74 18.48
CA GLU A 35 -13.06 3.66 19.03
C GLU A 35 -13.49 2.21 19.25
N GLU A 36 -13.15 1.30 18.33
CA GLU A 36 -13.39 -0.14 18.47
C GLU A 36 -12.71 -0.75 19.71
N GLN A 37 -11.57 -0.21 20.14
CA GLN A 37 -10.92 -0.67 21.37
C GLN A 37 -11.61 -0.20 22.66
N LYS A 38 -12.51 0.80 22.58
CA LYS A 38 -13.21 1.37 23.75
C LYS A 38 -14.59 0.78 23.98
N GLU A 39 -15.22 0.27 22.92
CA GLU A 39 -16.60 -0.22 22.91
C GLU A 39 -16.65 -1.54 22.14
N ASP A 40 -17.48 -2.48 22.57
CA ASP A 40 -17.61 -3.78 21.90
C ASP A 40 -18.53 -3.63 20.67
N PHE A 41 -17.96 -3.56 19.47
CA PHE A 41 -18.69 -3.46 18.21
C PHE A 41 -19.07 -4.83 17.65
N ASP A 42 -20.01 -4.85 16.69
CA ASP A 42 -20.38 -6.06 15.98
C ASP A 42 -19.12 -6.73 15.35
N PRO A 43 -18.90 -8.04 15.58
CA PRO A 43 -17.71 -8.73 15.08
C PRO A 43 -17.49 -8.63 13.57
N ASN A 44 -18.56 -8.50 12.77
CA ASN A 44 -18.43 -8.33 11.32
C ASN A 44 -17.91 -6.94 10.97
N LEU A 45 -18.31 -5.91 11.72
CA LEU A 45 -17.80 -4.54 11.54
C LEU A 45 -16.33 -4.48 11.93
N THR A 46 -15.96 -5.11 13.05
CA THR A 46 -14.56 -5.22 13.48
C THR A 46 -13.72 -5.94 12.41
N HIS A 47 -14.17 -7.10 11.92
CA HIS A 47 -13.47 -7.82 10.87
C HIS A 47 -13.32 -6.99 9.59
N LYS A 48 -14.39 -6.30 9.15
CA LYS A 48 -14.35 -5.43 7.96
C LYS A 48 -13.36 -4.27 8.15
N LEU A 49 -13.32 -3.64 9.32
CA LEU A 49 -12.35 -2.59 9.66
C LEU A 49 -10.91 -3.09 9.48
N TYR A 50 -10.55 -4.22 10.09
CA TYR A 50 -9.21 -4.78 9.99
C TYR A 50 -8.83 -5.17 8.55
N GLN A 51 -9.78 -5.69 7.77
CA GLN A 51 -9.57 -5.96 6.35
C GLN A 51 -9.29 -4.67 5.55
N LEU A 52 -10.08 -3.61 5.78
CA LEU A 52 -9.88 -2.33 5.10
C LEU A 52 -8.55 -1.69 5.46
N ILE A 53 -8.13 -1.74 6.73
CA ILE A 53 -6.80 -1.26 7.16
C ILE A 53 -5.70 -1.99 6.39
N SER A 54 -5.72 -3.33 6.42
CA SER A 54 -4.70 -4.13 5.75
C SER A 54 -4.65 -3.88 4.24
N ASN A 55 -5.81 -3.75 3.60
CA ASN A 55 -5.91 -3.44 2.18
C ASN A 55 -5.36 -2.04 1.87
N ALA A 56 -5.76 -1.02 2.63
CA ALA A 56 -5.32 0.36 2.42
C ALA A 56 -3.82 0.53 2.63
N GLU A 57 -3.23 -0.12 3.65
CA GLU A 57 -1.77 -0.14 3.85
C GLU A 57 -1.04 -0.81 2.68
N SER A 58 -1.55 -1.95 2.19
CA SER A 58 -0.97 -2.64 1.02
C SER A 58 -1.03 -1.78 -0.24
N LEU A 59 -2.17 -1.12 -0.48
CA LEU A 59 -2.37 -0.25 -1.64
C LEU A 59 -1.50 1.02 -1.56
N LEU A 60 -1.38 1.63 -0.39
CA LEU A 60 -0.49 2.78 -0.17
C LEU A 60 0.97 2.41 -0.46
N ASN A 61 1.42 1.25 0.03
CA ASN A 61 2.76 0.75 -0.22
C ASN A 61 2.99 0.48 -1.71
N GLN A 62 2.00 -0.10 -2.41
CA GLN A 62 2.07 -0.32 -3.86
C GLN A 62 2.13 0.99 -4.64
N SER A 63 1.31 1.99 -4.28
CA SER A 63 1.34 3.33 -4.89
C SER A 63 2.73 3.96 -4.73
N SER A 64 3.26 3.95 -3.50
CA SER A 64 4.59 4.49 -3.19
C SER A 64 5.72 3.76 -3.92
N LEU A 65 5.59 2.43 -4.08
CA LEU A 65 6.49 1.62 -4.91
C LEU A 65 6.43 2.07 -6.37
N ILE A 66 5.24 2.15 -6.96
CA ILE A 66 5.05 2.54 -8.37
C ILE A 66 5.65 3.93 -8.62
N GLU A 67 5.34 4.91 -7.78
CA GLU A 67 5.90 6.27 -7.87
C GLU A 67 7.44 6.26 -7.84
N GLY A 68 8.04 5.58 -6.87
CA GLY A 68 9.50 5.47 -6.77
C GLY A 68 10.11 4.77 -7.98
N LEU A 69 9.44 3.77 -8.55
CA LEU A 69 9.90 3.12 -9.76
C LEU A 69 9.82 4.04 -10.99
N ILE A 70 8.77 4.85 -11.12
CA ILE A 70 8.64 5.85 -12.20
C ILE A 70 9.77 6.88 -12.09
N GLU A 71 10.05 7.40 -10.89
CA GLU A 71 11.15 8.33 -10.65
C GLU A 71 12.52 7.73 -11.02
N LEU A 72 12.72 6.44 -10.74
CA LEU A 72 13.96 5.73 -11.08
C LEU A 72 14.07 5.46 -12.58
N ALA A 73 12.97 5.11 -13.25
CA ALA A 73 12.91 4.84 -14.68
C ALA A 73 13.30 6.07 -15.52
N GLN A 74 12.99 7.28 -15.05
CA GLN A 74 13.40 8.53 -15.71
C GLN A 74 14.92 8.74 -15.73
N LYS A 75 15.66 8.08 -14.83
CA LYS A 75 17.09 8.32 -14.61
C LYS A 75 17.96 7.11 -14.94
N ASN A 76 17.38 5.93 -15.07
CA ASN A 76 18.09 4.66 -15.19
C ASN A 76 17.40 3.75 -16.19
N HIS A 77 18.18 2.95 -16.92
CA HIS A 77 17.64 1.85 -17.72
C HIS A 77 17.40 0.57 -16.91
N SER A 78 18.10 0.41 -15.79
CA SER A 78 17.93 -0.74 -14.90
C SER A 78 18.43 -0.45 -13.48
N ILE A 79 17.99 -1.25 -12.51
CA ILE A 79 18.47 -1.18 -11.12
C ILE A 79 18.51 -2.57 -10.49
N ALA A 80 19.51 -2.86 -9.66
CA ALA A 80 19.56 -4.12 -8.91
C ALA A 80 18.58 -4.08 -7.73
N PHE A 81 17.97 -5.22 -7.38
CA PHE A 81 16.99 -5.26 -6.27
C PHE A 81 17.58 -4.85 -4.91
N LYS A 82 18.91 -5.02 -4.73
CA LYS A 82 19.61 -4.54 -3.54
C LYS A 82 19.58 -3.00 -3.47
N ASP A 83 19.98 -2.35 -4.54
CA ASP A 83 20.01 -0.88 -4.61
C ASP A 83 18.60 -0.29 -4.57
N LEU A 84 17.63 -1.01 -5.14
CA LEU A 84 16.22 -0.66 -5.07
C LEU A 84 15.69 -0.68 -3.63
N SER A 85 16.06 -1.70 -2.85
CA SER A 85 15.74 -1.79 -1.42
C SER A 85 16.34 -0.64 -0.62
N GLU A 86 17.60 -0.31 -0.88
CA GLU A 86 18.25 0.83 -0.24
C GLU A 86 17.58 2.16 -0.63
N TYR A 87 17.20 2.34 -1.90
CA TYR A 87 16.49 3.53 -2.37
C TYR A 87 15.15 3.70 -1.66
N PHE A 88 14.31 2.65 -1.64
CA PHE A 88 12.98 2.71 -1.02
C PHE A 88 13.05 2.95 0.49
N SER A 89 14.03 2.36 1.17
CA SER A 89 14.26 2.61 2.59
C SER A 89 14.66 4.05 2.87
N LYS A 90 15.52 4.65 2.03
CA LYS A 90 16.05 6.01 2.24
C LYS A 90 15.07 7.11 1.81
N HIS A 91 14.31 6.89 0.74
CA HIS A 91 13.54 7.95 0.09
C HIS A 91 12.02 7.85 0.26
N LYS A 92 11.49 6.65 0.53
CA LYS A 92 10.04 6.41 0.65
C LYS A 92 9.64 5.78 1.99
N ASN A 93 10.59 5.60 2.92
CA ASN A 93 10.40 4.95 4.21
C ASN A 93 9.84 3.51 4.11
N ILE A 94 10.10 2.83 2.99
CA ILE A 94 9.68 1.44 2.76
C ILE A 94 10.85 0.52 3.07
N ASN A 95 10.81 -0.12 4.23
CA ASN A 95 11.89 -0.99 4.70
C ASN A 95 11.60 -2.47 4.36
N LEU A 96 11.73 -2.81 3.08
CA LEU A 96 11.50 -4.16 2.57
C LEU A 96 12.82 -4.79 2.10
N LYS A 97 13.06 -6.05 2.47
CA LYS A 97 14.24 -6.81 2.01
C LYS A 97 14.21 -6.98 0.49
N PRO A 98 15.37 -7.11 -0.19
CA PRO A 98 15.43 -7.25 -1.65
C PRO A 98 14.51 -8.35 -2.22
N ALA A 99 14.41 -9.51 -1.55
CA ALA A 99 13.54 -10.60 -1.97
C ALA A 99 12.04 -10.25 -1.86
N ILE A 100 11.65 -9.45 -0.87
CA ILE A 100 10.27 -9.00 -0.69
C ILE A 100 9.93 -7.96 -1.75
N ILE A 101 10.80 -6.96 -1.96
CA ILE A 101 10.62 -5.95 -3.02
C ILE A 101 10.52 -6.61 -4.39
N ARG A 102 11.37 -7.58 -4.67
CA ARG A 102 11.29 -8.35 -5.91
C ARG A 102 9.90 -8.98 -6.08
N ARG A 103 9.40 -9.66 -5.06
CA ARG A 103 8.08 -10.29 -5.09
C ARG A 103 6.95 -9.27 -5.31
N GLU A 104 6.99 -8.14 -4.63
CA GLU A 104 6.00 -7.06 -4.82
C GLU A 104 6.02 -6.55 -6.26
N ILE A 105 7.21 -6.34 -6.83
CA ILE A 105 7.37 -5.89 -8.21
C ILE A 105 6.92 -6.96 -9.21
N GLU A 106 7.21 -8.24 -8.96
CA GLU A 106 6.69 -9.35 -9.76
C GLU A 106 5.15 -9.33 -9.79
N LEU A 107 4.50 -9.09 -8.65
CA LEU A 107 3.04 -8.96 -8.57
C LEU A 107 2.53 -7.74 -9.35
N LEU A 108 3.21 -6.59 -9.26
CA LEU A 108 2.84 -5.40 -10.01
C LEU A 108 2.95 -5.60 -11.53
N ILE A 109 3.99 -6.30 -12.00
CA ILE A 109 4.15 -6.67 -13.42
C ILE A 109 3.05 -7.64 -13.85
N LEU A 110 2.79 -8.70 -13.08
CA LEU A 110 1.76 -9.71 -13.39
C LEU A 110 0.35 -9.11 -13.45
N ARG A 111 0.10 -8.02 -12.71
CA ARG A 111 -1.18 -7.28 -12.70
C ARG A 111 -1.21 -6.14 -13.73
N GLU A 112 -0.20 -6.04 -14.60
CA GLU A 112 -0.07 -5.01 -15.62
C GLU A 112 -0.08 -3.58 -15.04
N LYS A 113 0.36 -3.40 -13.79
CA LYS A 113 0.43 -2.09 -13.13
C LYS A 113 1.70 -1.32 -13.49
N ILE A 114 2.73 -2.01 -13.93
CA ILE A 114 4.00 -1.43 -14.41
C ILE A 114 4.50 -2.20 -15.64
N PRO A 115 5.09 -1.54 -16.64
CA PRO A 115 5.53 -2.17 -17.89
C PRO A 115 6.94 -2.80 -17.81
N TYR A 116 7.55 -2.82 -16.62
CA TYR A 116 8.95 -3.20 -16.41
C TYR A 116 9.18 -4.71 -16.51
N LYS A 117 10.45 -5.10 -16.69
CA LYS A 117 10.85 -6.51 -16.80
C LYS A 117 11.89 -6.89 -15.76
N ILE A 118 11.83 -8.12 -15.27
CA ILE A 118 12.83 -8.65 -14.34
C ILE A 118 13.80 -9.53 -15.11
N LYS A 119 15.10 -9.24 -14.99
CA LYS A 119 16.18 -10.05 -15.57
C LYS A 119 17.22 -10.34 -14.49
N GLN A 120 17.37 -11.63 -14.16
CA GLN A 120 18.26 -12.09 -13.08
C GLN A 120 17.98 -11.38 -11.76
N ASN A 121 18.87 -10.51 -11.29
CA ASN A 121 18.75 -9.74 -10.04
C ASN A 121 18.51 -8.24 -10.27
N LYS A 122 18.00 -7.88 -11.45
CA LYS A 122 17.73 -6.49 -11.83
C LYS A 122 16.30 -6.31 -12.34
N LEU A 123 15.78 -5.13 -12.09
CA LEU A 123 14.61 -4.57 -12.76
C LEU A 123 15.08 -3.74 -13.96
N ILE A 124 14.42 -3.91 -15.10
CA ILE A 124 14.68 -3.22 -16.35
C ILE A 124 13.49 -2.30 -16.65
N PHE A 125 13.76 -1.02 -16.91
CA PHE A 125 12.75 0.04 -17.06
C PHE A 125 12.38 0.35 -18.52
N GLU A 126 12.91 -0.41 -19.49
CA GLU A 126 12.72 -0.24 -20.95
C GLU A 126 11.27 0.00 -21.39
#